data_AF-A0A975H3J7-F1
#
_entry.id   AF-A0A975H3J7-F1
#
_cell.length_a   1.000
_cell.length_b   1.000
_cell.length_c   1.000
_cell.angle_alpha   90.00
_cell.angle_beta   90.00
_cell.angle_gamma   90.00
#
_symmetry.space_group_name_H-M   'P 1'
#
loop_
_entity.id
_entity.type
_entity.pdbx_description
1 polymer ?
#
loop_
_entity_poly.entity_id
_entity_poly.type
_entity_poly.pdbx_seq_one_letter_code
_entity_poly.pdbx_strand_id
1 'polypeptide(L)'
;MNAAEREQEVLRHRTILVDANKAMLDVLYSMDWLAPEFVSYHPYEKRDLLSQAHLGLSGEIARSDYGEVVNRFNAWVRHTASLLAWNNVLASVGEEDGWSVYLEFVEPVVFFCFHQPTSFRDAMVRYATHVVHAANVASGYTADWLPEDDKKKRRLLRGASNPNKVSWSRQEKERQLKNISAAWSKALHLIHRLEQLDDENHRIASRDWRNESAHSIPSHINVGMTHLWRRSICFRQELVDQPDGRARFETHKDKFSVAYDYGGRDAIPYATASDLNLHQLRVARDVMHACDALIDEICQVVGPRKDASIEL
;
A
#
# COMPACT_ATOMS: atom_id res chain seq x y z
N MET A 1 11.83 15.50 -40.15
CA MET A 1 12.75 16.06 -39.14
C MET A 1 14.18 15.70 -39.50
N ASN A 2 15.00 16.70 -39.81
CA ASN A 2 16.42 16.55 -40.09
C ASN A 2 17.24 16.38 -38.79
N ALA A 3 18.54 16.13 -38.90
CA ALA A 3 19.40 15.85 -37.74
C ALA A 3 19.49 17.05 -36.77
N ALA A 4 19.54 18.28 -37.28
CA ALA A 4 19.62 19.48 -36.46
C ALA A 4 18.31 19.76 -35.71
N GLU A 5 17.15 19.52 -36.35
CA GLU A 5 15.84 19.62 -35.71
C GLU A 5 15.68 18.60 -34.58
N ARG A 6 16.17 17.36 -34.78
CA ARG A 6 16.21 16.33 -33.72
C ARG A 6 17.07 16.75 -32.54
N GLU A 7 18.24 17.29 -32.79
CA GLU A 7 19.17 17.74 -31.74
C GLU A 7 18.56 18.89 -30.92
N GLN A 8 17.90 19.84 -31.58
CA GLN A 8 17.18 20.92 -30.91
C GLN A 8 16.02 20.41 -30.05
N GLU A 9 15.24 19.44 -30.54
CA GLU A 9 14.13 18.86 -29.78
C GLU A 9 14.63 18.12 -28.53
N VAL A 10 15.70 17.32 -28.66
CA VAL A 10 16.34 16.65 -27.52
C VAL A 10 16.85 17.65 -26.49
N LEU A 11 17.47 18.76 -26.93
CA LEU A 11 17.96 19.80 -26.04
C LEU A 11 16.81 20.52 -25.32
N ARG A 12 15.72 20.84 -26.03
CA ARG A 12 14.49 21.40 -25.45
C ARG A 12 13.95 20.47 -24.35
N HIS A 13 13.75 19.19 -24.68
CA HIS A 13 13.20 18.21 -23.75
C HIS A 13 14.07 18.04 -22.49
N ARG A 14 15.39 17.93 -22.65
CA ARG A 14 16.32 17.85 -21.52
C ARG A 14 16.25 19.09 -20.63
N THR A 15 16.14 20.27 -21.23
CA THR A 15 16.05 21.54 -20.48
C THR A 15 14.79 21.57 -19.62
N ILE A 16 13.64 21.20 -20.19
CA ILE A 16 12.36 21.09 -19.48
C ILE A 16 12.47 20.16 -18.27
N LEU A 17 13.01 18.95 -18.46
CA LEU A 17 13.13 17.97 -17.38
C LEU A 17 14.04 18.46 -16.24
N VAL A 18 15.17 19.09 -16.59
CA VAL A 18 16.10 19.64 -15.60
C VAL A 18 15.46 20.77 -14.82
N ASP A 19 14.79 21.69 -15.49
CA ASP A 19 14.17 22.86 -14.85
C ASP A 19 12.96 22.46 -13.99
N ALA A 20 12.15 21.50 -14.45
CA ALA A 20 11.06 20.93 -13.67
C ALA A 20 11.57 20.25 -12.39
N ASN A 21 12.66 19.48 -12.47
CA ASN A 21 13.25 18.84 -11.30
C ASN A 21 13.85 19.85 -10.31
N LYS A 22 14.50 20.93 -10.80
CA LYS A 22 14.96 22.02 -9.93
C LYS A 22 13.78 22.70 -9.22
N ALA A 23 12.73 23.04 -9.96
CA ALA A 23 11.52 23.64 -9.39
C ALA A 23 10.89 22.73 -8.32
N MET A 24 10.87 21.41 -8.55
CA MET A 24 10.38 20.45 -7.55
C MET A 24 11.23 20.46 -6.27
N LEU A 25 12.56 20.51 -6.41
CA LEU A 25 13.46 20.60 -5.25
C LEU A 25 13.26 21.92 -4.50
N ASP A 26 13.12 23.04 -5.19
CA ASP A 26 12.86 24.36 -4.58
C ASP A 26 11.54 24.35 -3.79
N VAL A 27 10.50 23.71 -4.33
CA VAL A 27 9.24 23.49 -3.61
C VAL A 27 9.46 22.61 -2.37
N LEU A 28 10.16 21.49 -2.48
CA LEU A 28 10.44 20.61 -1.33
C LEU A 28 11.25 21.29 -0.22
N TYR A 29 12.24 22.12 -0.58
CA TYR A 29 13.06 22.84 0.40
C TYR A 29 12.34 24.03 1.04
N SER A 30 11.30 24.54 0.40
CA SER A 30 10.45 25.61 0.95
C SER A 30 9.25 25.10 1.75
N MET A 31 8.97 23.79 1.73
CA MET A 31 7.95 23.19 2.58
C MET A 31 8.33 23.31 4.06
N ASP A 32 7.39 23.79 4.87
CA ASP A 32 7.52 23.73 6.32
C ASP A 32 7.20 22.31 6.80
N TRP A 33 8.23 21.48 6.87
CA TRP A 33 8.13 20.08 7.31
C TRP A 33 7.68 19.91 8.76
N LEU A 34 7.61 20.99 9.54
CA LEU A 34 7.08 21.01 10.89
C LEU A 34 5.62 21.46 10.94
N ALA A 35 5.04 21.90 9.83
CA ALA A 35 3.66 22.35 9.80
C ALA A 35 2.69 21.17 10.04
N PRO A 36 1.58 21.39 10.77
CA PRO A 36 0.66 20.32 11.21
C PRO A 36 0.01 19.51 10.08
N GLU A 37 -0.05 20.09 8.88
CA GLU A 37 -0.59 19.45 7.69
C GLU A 37 0.30 18.31 7.16
N PHE A 38 1.60 18.35 7.45
CA PHE A 38 2.56 17.34 7.03
C PHE A 38 2.69 16.21 8.06
N VAL A 39 2.93 15.01 7.55
CA VAL A 39 3.22 13.84 8.37
C VAL A 39 4.73 13.77 8.54
N SER A 40 5.21 13.84 9.79
CA SER A 40 6.63 13.73 10.11
C SER A 40 7.15 12.30 9.98
N TYR A 41 8.47 12.15 9.90
CA TYR A 41 9.09 10.84 10.05
C TYR A 41 8.77 10.22 11.40
N HIS A 42 8.61 8.89 11.40
CA HIS A 42 8.48 8.10 12.61
C HIS A 42 9.86 7.76 13.17
N PRO A 43 10.09 7.94 14.49
CA PRO A 43 11.38 7.65 15.12
C PRO A 43 11.62 6.13 15.25
N TYR A 44 12.86 5.74 15.52
CA TYR A 44 13.24 4.33 15.73
C TYR A 44 13.24 3.91 17.21
N GLU A 45 12.82 4.77 18.14
CA GLU A 45 12.99 4.58 19.58
C GLU A 45 12.44 3.25 20.11
N LYS A 46 11.29 2.78 19.59
CA LYS A 46 10.72 1.49 20.03
C LYS A 46 11.55 0.28 19.61
N ARG A 47 12.41 0.41 18.60
CA ARG A 47 13.36 -0.64 18.21
C ARG A 47 14.31 -0.96 19.36
N ASP A 48 14.80 0.06 20.05
CA ASP A 48 15.73 -0.10 21.16
C ASP A 48 15.00 -0.63 22.38
N LEU A 49 13.77 -0.17 22.63
CA LEU A 49 12.92 -0.71 23.69
C LEU A 49 12.66 -2.23 23.52
N LEU A 50 12.36 -2.69 22.31
CA LEU A 50 12.19 -4.12 22.01
C LEU A 50 13.47 -4.94 22.26
N SER A 51 14.65 -4.34 22.07
CA SER A 51 15.94 -5.02 22.35
C SER A 51 16.17 -5.27 23.83
N GLN A 52 15.56 -4.45 24.69
CA GLN A 52 15.69 -4.54 26.15
C GLN A 52 14.67 -5.53 26.76
N ALA A 53 13.61 -5.89 26.03
CA ALA A 53 12.56 -6.77 26.52
C ALA A 53 12.96 -8.26 26.45
N HIS A 54 12.46 -9.07 27.37
CA HIS A 54 12.73 -10.52 27.40
C HIS A 54 11.91 -11.33 26.37
N LEU A 55 12.09 -11.04 25.07
CA LEU A 55 11.29 -11.63 23.98
C LEU A 55 11.97 -12.81 23.24
N GLY A 56 13.17 -13.20 23.64
CA GLY A 56 13.94 -14.28 23.01
C GLY A 56 14.29 -14.03 21.54
N LEU A 57 14.51 -15.10 20.76
CA LEU A 57 14.84 -14.99 19.32
C LEU A 57 13.69 -14.39 18.49
N SER A 58 12.45 -14.67 18.86
CA SER A 58 11.26 -14.06 18.23
C SER A 58 11.21 -12.54 18.44
N GLY A 59 11.79 -12.04 19.54
CA GLY A 59 12.03 -10.63 19.78
C GLY A 59 13.00 -9.97 18.81
N GLU A 60 14.08 -10.67 18.39
CA GLU A 60 15.01 -10.14 17.38
C GLU A 60 14.36 -10.01 16.01
N ILE A 61 13.50 -10.96 15.64
CA ILE A 61 12.68 -10.90 14.42
C ILE A 61 11.75 -9.69 14.51
N ALA A 62 11.04 -9.52 15.62
CA ALA A 62 10.16 -8.36 15.83
C ALA A 62 10.95 -7.04 15.73
N ARG A 63 12.13 -6.95 16.36
CA ARG A 63 12.98 -5.75 16.31
C ARG A 63 13.43 -5.41 14.88
N SER A 64 13.83 -6.43 14.11
CA SER A 64 14.21 -6.25 12.70
C SER A 64 13.02 -5.79 11.86
N ASP A 65 11.87 -6.44 12.03
CA ASP A 65 10.65 -6.12 11.28
C ASP A 65 10.11 -4.73 11.64
N TYR A 66 10.27 -4.25 12.89
CA TYR A 66 9.92 -2.88 13.27
C TYR A 66 10.74 -1.84 12.49
N GLY A 67 12.06 -2.05 12.38
CA GLY A 67 12.92 -1.17 11.61
C GLY A 67 12.50 -1.09 10.14
N GLU A 68 12.13 -2.22 9.54
CA GLU A 68 11.62 -2.29 8.16
C GLU A 68 10.30 -1.55 7.98
N VAL A 69 9.38 -1.67 8.94
CA VAL A 69 8.14 -0.88 8.93
C VAL A 69 8.43 0.61 8.98
N VAL A 70 9.28 1.05 9.93
CA VAL A 70 9.61 2.47 10.09
C VAL A 70 10.25 3.00 8.81
N ASN A 71 11.15 2.22 8.18
CA ASN A 71 11.73 2.55 6.88
C ASN A 71 10.67 2.74 5.80
N ARG A 72 9.68 1.84 5.71
CA ARG A 72 8.58 1.92 4.74
C ARG A 72 7.73 3.15 4.97
N PHE A 73 7.35 3.41 6.22
CA PHE A 73 6.58 4.59 6.59
C PHE A 73 7.33 5.88 6.23
N ASN A 74 8.61 5.97 6.59
CA ASN A 74 9.43 7.14 6.30
C ASN A 74 9.68 7.30 4.78
N ALA A 75 9.85 6.21 4.04
CA ALA A 75 9.88 6.28 2.58
C ALA A 75 8.56 6.82 2.01
N TRP A 76 7.42 6.40 2.55
CA TRP A 76 6.11 6.91 2.17
C TRP A 76 5.96 8.40 2.46
N VAL A 77 6.34 8.87 3.65
CA VAL A 77 6.37 10.31 3.98
C VAL A 77 7.12 11.11 2.91
N ARG A 78 8.34 10.68 2.57
CA ARG A 78 9.18 11.35 1.56
C ARG A 78 8.53 11.37 0.18
N HIS A 79 7.99 10.23 -0.25
CA HIS A 79 7.38 10.13 -1.58
C HIS A 79 6.04 10.88 -1.68
N THR A 80 5.26 10.94 -0.60
CA THR A 80 4.04 11.77 -0.54
C THR A 80 4.38 13.24 -0.60
N ALA A 81 5.42 13.71 0.09
CA ALA A 81 5.85 15.09 -0.04
C ALA A 81 6.36 15.42 -1.45
N SER A 82 7.12 14.52 -2.07
CA SER A 82 7.51 14.65 -3.48
C SER A 82 6.29 14.73 -4.40
N LEU A 83 5.26 13.91 -4.18
CA LEU A 83 4.00 13.96 -4.91
C LEU A 83 3.33 15.34 -4.75
N LEU A 84 3.24 15.87 -3.53
CA LEU A 84 2.69 17.20 -3.28
C LEU A 84 3.49 18.32 -3.97
N ALA A 85 4.82 18.23 -3.97
CA ALA A 85 5.68 19.21 -4.65
C ALA A 85 5.50 19.16 -6.18
N TRP A 86 5.40 17.96 -6.75
CA TRP A 86 5.13 17.77 -8.17
C TRP A 86 3.77 18.33 -8.59
N ASN A 87 2.76 18.37 -7.71
CA ASN A 87 1.48 19.03 -8.00
C ASN A 87 1.69 20.51 -8.38
N ASN A 88 2.55 21.20 -7.63
CA ASN A 88 2.84 22.62 -7.86
C ASN A 88 3.62 22.83 -9.16
N VAL A 89 4.59 21.95 -9.45
CA VAL A 89 5.38 22.04 -10.68
C VAL A 89 4.52 21.76 -11.90
N LEU A 90 3.75 20.67 -11.89
CA LEU A 90 2.89 20.30 -13.03
C LEU A 90 1.82 21.35 -13.33
N ALA A 91 1.35 22.10 -12.33
CA ALA A 91 0.43 23.22 -12.54
C ALA A 91 1.06 24.40 -13.32
N SER A 92 2.39 24.49 -13.35
CA SER A 92 3.15 25.56 -14.02
C SER A 92 3.72 25.16 -15.39
N VAL A 93 3.73 23.87 -15.72
CA VAL A 93 4.26 23.33 -16.98
C VAL A 93 3.11 23.13 -17.96
N GLY A 94 3.30 23.51 -19.24
CA GLY A 94 2.28 23.31 -20.28
C GLY A 94 1.97 21.82 -20.51
N GLU A 95 0.81 21.50 -21.07
CA GLU A 95 0.29 20.12 -21.17
C GLU A 95 1.25 19.14 -21.85
N GLU A 96 1.83 19.52 -23.00
CA GLU A 96 2.77 18.69 -23.77
C GLU A 96 4.04 18.37 -22.97
N ASP A 97 4.65 19.40 -22.39
CA ASP A 97 5.88 19.28 -21.60
C ASP A 97 5.60 18.59 -20.25
N GLY A 98 4.41 18.81 -19.68
CA GLY A 98 3.95 18.23 -18.42
C GLY A 98 3.79 16.71 -18.51
N TRP A 99 3.41 16.19 -19.68
CA TRP A 99 3.39 14.74 -19.91
C TRP A 99 4.78 14.11 -19.83
N SER A 100 5.79 14.79 -20.38
CA SER A 100 7.19 14.35 -20.32
C SER A 100 7.70 14.33 -18.87
N VAL A 101 7.45 15.41 -18.13
CA VAL A 101 7.78 15.51 -16.70
C VAL A 101 7.06 14.42 -15.91
N TYR A 102 5.79 14.17 -16.22
CA TYR A 102 5.00 13.16 -15.55
C TYR A 102 5.61 11.75 -15.69
N LEU A 103 5.89 11.33 -16.93
CA LEU A 103 6.42 9.99 -17.20
C LEU A 103 7.81 9.79 -16.57
N GLU A 104 8.69 10.80 -16.66
CA GLU A 104 10.07 10.66 -16.18
C GLU A 104 10.15 10.68 -14.63
N PHE A 105 9.43 11.58 -13.98
CA PHE A 105 9.62 11.84 -12.55
C PHE A 105 8.43 11.50 -11.67
N VAL A 106 7.22 11.64 -12.17
CA VAL A 106 6.02 11.65 -11.33
C VAL A 106 5.36 10.28 -11.27
N GLU A 107 5.27 9.57 -12.39
CA GLU A 107 4.69 8.24 -12.47
C GLU A 107 5.36 7.24 -11.51
N PRO A 108 6.70 7.18 -11.38
CA PRO A 108 7.33 6.29 -10.40
C PRO A 108 6.93 6.62 -8.94
N VAL A 109 6.75 7.90 -8.62
CA VAL A 109 6.35 8.36 -7.29
C VAL A 109 4.88 8.02 -7.02
N VAL A 110 4.00 8.27 -7.98
CA VAL A 110 2.59 7.84 -7.95
C VAL A 110 2.52 6.34 -7.73
N PHE A 111 3.24 5.56 -8.55
CA PHE A 111 3.25 4.10 -8.46
C PHE A 111 3.65 3.66 -7.06
N PHE A 112 4.75 4.19 -6.52
CA PHE A 112 5.17 3.89 -5.16
C PHE A 112 4.06 4.20 -4.14
N CYS A 113 3.52 5.43 -4.17
CA CYS A 113 2.56 5.94 -3.19
C CYS A 113 1.24 5.14 -3.20
N PHE A 114 0.64 4.87 -4.37
CA PHE A 114 -0.61 4.11 -4.47
C PHE A 114 -0.44 2.64 -4.06
N HIS A 115 0.77 2.09 -4.07
CA HIS A 115 1.02 0.73 -3.55
C HIS A 115 1.19 0.69 -2.02
N GLN A 116 1.53 1.82 -1.38
CA GLN A 116 1.86 1.83 0.04
C GLN A 116 0.70 1.45 0.96
N PRO A 117 -0.57 1.90 0.78
CA PRO A 117 -1.65 1.54 1.69
C PRO A 117 -1.76 0.02 1.92
N THR A 118 -1.84 -0.73 0.82
CA THR A 118 -1.83 -2.19 0.80
C THR A 118 -0.53 -2.77 1.39
N SER A 119 0.63 -2.33 0.88
CA SER A 119 1.92 -2.93 1.24
C SER A 119 2.28 -2.71 2.71
N PHE A 120 2.01 -1.50 3.20
CA PHE A 120 2.22 -1.11 4.59
C PHE A 120 1.28 -1.86 5.53
N ARG A 121 -0.01 -1.98 5.20
CA ARG A 121 -0.95 -2.82 5.96
C ARG A 121 -0.48 -4.26 6.07
N ASP A 122 -0.05 -4.87 4.96
CA ASP A 122 0.43 -6.25 4.95
C ASP A 122 1.73 -6.43 5.76
N ALA A 123 2.68 -5.48 5.65
CA ALA A 123 3.90 -5.48 6.44
C ALA A 123 3.60 -5.32 7.94
N MET A 124 2.66 -4.44 8.27
CA MET A 124 2.28 -4.14 9.64
C MET A 124 1.52 -5.28 10.32
N VAL A 125 0.62 -5.95 9.61
CA VAL A 125 -0.01 -7.19 10.10
C VAL A 125 1.03 -8.26 10.40
N ARG A 126 2.03 -8.44 9.54
CA ARG A 126 3.12 -9.40 9.76
C ARG A 126 3.95 -9.02 10.98
N TYR A 127 4.41 -7.77 11.06
CA TYR A 127 5.18 -7.28 12.20
C TYR A 127 4.39 -7.43 13.51
N ALA A 128 3.15 -6.95 13.55
CA ALA A 128 2.28 -7.04 14.73
C ALA A 128 2.06 -8.50 15.15
N THR A 129 1.95 -9.42 14.19
CA THR A 129 1.85 -10.85 14.48
C THR A 129 3.10 -11.36 15.18
N HIS A 130 4.30 -11.01 14.69
CA HIS A 130 5.55 -11.46 15.29
C HIS A 130 5.76 -10.90 16.70
N VAL A 131 5.51 -9.61 16.92
CA VAL A 131 5.73 -8.99 18.24
C VAL A 131 4.73 -9.51 19.28
N VAL A 132 3.45 -9.64 18.92
CA VAL A 132 2.41 -10.20 19.81
C VAL A 132 2.68 -11.67 20.11
N HIS A 133 3.08 -12.45 19.11
CA HIS A 133 3.44 -13.86 19.31
C HIS A 133 4.65 -14.01 20.24
N ALA A 134 5.72 -13.23 19.99
CA ALA A 134 6.90 -13.23 20.86
C ALA A 134 6.53 -12.87 22.30
N ALA A 135 5.66 -11.86 22.50
CA ALA A 135 5.20 -11.44 23.81
C ALA A 135 4.35 -12.53 24.50
N ASN A 136 3.47 -13.20 23.77
CA ASN A 136 2.68 -14.32 24.29
C ASN A 136 3.55 -15.49 24.74
N VAL A 137 4.56 -15.84 23.95
CA VAL A 137 5.53 -16.90 24.30
C VAL A 137 6.33 -16.50 25.54
N ALA A 138 6.85 -15.27 25.59
CA ALA A 138 7.60 -14.76 26.73
C ALA A 138 6.76 -14.69 28.02
N SER A 139 5.47 -14.38 27.90
CA SER A 139 4.53 -14.32 29.02
C SER A 139 3.97 -15.69 29.42
N GLY A 140 4.33 -16.76 28.71
CA GLY A 140 3.84 -18.12 28.95
C GLY A 140 2.37 -18.33 28.57
N TYR A 141 1.76 -17.42 27.79
CA TYR A 141 0.38 -17.54 27.34
C TYR A 141 0.20 -18.60 26.27
N THR A 142 1.20 -18.81 25.42
CA THR A 142 1.16 -19.78 24.32
C THR A 142 2.51 -20.46 24.13
N ALA A 143 2.49 -21.66 23.54
CA ALA A 143 3.69 -22.25 22.97
C ALA A 143 4.18 -21.46 21.75
N ASP A 144 5.42 -21.67 21.33
CA ASP A 144 5.97 -21.11 20.10
C ASP A 144 5.42 -21.83 18.86
N TRP A 145 4.13 -21.61 18.60
CA TRP A 145 3.37 -22.18 17.48
C TRP A 145 2.29 -21.22 17.02
N LEU A 146 2.29 -20.85 15.74
CA LEU A 146 1.23 -20.07 15.13
C LEU A 146 0.24 -20.96 14.37
N PRO A 147 -1.04 -20.55 14.24
CA PRO A 147 -2.00 -21.25 13.36
C PRO A 147 -1.51 -21.42 11.91
N GLU A 148 -0.66 -20.52 11.42
CA GLU A 148 0.03 -20.65 10.13
C GLU A 148 0.89 -21.91 10.02
N ASP A 149 1.52 -22.34 11.11
CA ASP A 149 2.45 -23.46 11.12
C ASP A 149 1.75 -24.80 10.86
N ASP A 150 0.45 -24.91 11.12
CA ASP A 150 -0.34 -26.08 10.74
C ASP A 150 -0.40 -26.28 9.21
N LYS A 151 -0.45 -25.21 8.42
CA LYS A 151 -0.38 -25.32 6.95
C LYS A 151 1.02 -25.77 6.52
N LYS A 152 2.08 -25.24 7.14
CA LYS A 152 3.47 -25.64 6.88
C LYS A 152 3.70 -27.12 7.20
N LYS A 153 3.23 -27.56 8.38
CA LYS A 153 3.24 -28.96 8.83
C LYS A 153 2.51 -29.87 7.86
N ARG A 154 1.29 -29.52 7.43
CA ARG A 154 0.54 -30.32 6.43
C ARG A 154 1.28 -30.45 5.10
N ARG A 155 1.96 -29.39 4.64
CA ARG A 155 2.78 -29.44 3.41
C ARG A 155 4.00 -30.34 3.59
N LEU A 156 4.69 -30.23 4.72
CA LEU A 156 5.83 -31.08 5.06
C LEU A 156 5.43 -32.56 5.05
N LEU A 157 4.31 -32.90 5.70
CA LEU A 157 3.78 -34.27 5.75
C LEU A 157 3.34 -34.81 4.37
N ARG A 158 3.06 -33.93 3.40
CA ARG A 158 2.74 -34.31 2.00
C ARG A 158 3.98 -34.35 1.09
N GLY A 159 5.19 -34.25 1.65
CA GLY A 159 6.43 -34.30 0.89
C GLY A 159 6.73 -33.04 0.06
N ALA A 160 6.21 -31.87 0.46
CA ALA A 160 6.54 -30.63 -0.24
C ALA A 160 8.03 -30.30 -0.11
N SER A 161 8.70 -30.04 -1.25
CA SER A 161 10.12 -29.63 -1.30
C SER A 161 10.40 -28.32 -0.57
N ASN A 162 9.38 -27.45 -0.45
CA ASN A 162 9.42 -26.27 0.39
C ASN A 162 8.11 -26.15 1.18
N PRO A 163 8.09 -26.58 2.46
CA PRO A 163 6.91 -26.50 3.32
C PRO A 163 6.57 -25.07 3.73
N ASN A 164 7.55 -24.15 3.68
CA ASN A 164 7.39 -22.74 4.07
C ASN A 164 6.70 -21.89 2.99
N LYS A 165 6.58 -22.39 1.75
CA LYS A 165 5.85 -21.71 0.67
C LYS A 165 4.33 -21.82 0.85
N VAL A 166 3.81 -21.23 1.92
CA VAL A 166 2.38 -21.18 2.21
C VAL A 166 1.82 -19.84 1.73
N SER A 167 0.68 -19.89 1.03
CA SER A 167 -0.09 -18.68 0.72
C SER A 167 -1.21 -18.53 1.75
N TRP A 168 -1.26 -17.36 2.38
CA TRP A 168 -2.36 -16.92 3.23
C TRP A 168 -2.94 -15.65 2.63
N SER A 169 -4.27 -15.58 2.56
CA SER A 169 -4.95 -14.33 2.20
C SER A 169 -4.73 -13.30 3.32
N ARG A 170 -4.88 -12.00 2.99
CA ARG A 170 -4.84 -10.92 3.99
C ARG A 170 -5.81 -11.17 5.13
N GLN A 171 -7.05 -11.59 4.80
CA GLN A 171 -8.08 -11.90 5.77
C GLN A 171 -7.68 -13.02 6.73
N GLU A 172 -6.96 -14.05 6.25
CA GLU A 172 -6.46 -15.11 7.12
C GLU A 172 -5.37 -14.59 8.08
N LYS A 173 -4.44 -13.76 7.60
CA LYS A 173 -3.38 -13.16 8.42
C LYS A 173 -3.94 -12.22 9.48
N GLU A 174 -4.88 -11.36 9.12
CA GLU A 174 -5.55 -10.44 10.05
C GLU A 174 -6.38 -11.19 11.09
N ARG A 175 -7.05 -12.28 10.70
CA ARG A 175 -7.75 -13.15 11.64
C ARG A 175 -6.78 -13.79 12.63
N GLN A 176 -5.61 -14.25 12.17
CA GLN A 176 -4.59 -14.77 13.07
C GLN A 176 -4.14 -13.71 14.07
N LEU A 177 -3.77 -12.52 13.59
CA LEU A 177 -3.39 -11.40 14.45
C LEU A 177 -4.47 -11.11 15.50
N LYS A 178 -5.73 -11.00 15.08
CA LYS A 178 -6.86 -10.75 15.98
C LYS A 178 -7.00 -11.83 17.06
N ASN A 179 -6.80 -13.10 16.70
CA ASN A 179 -6.91 -14.21 17.63
C ASN A 179 -5.78 -14.22 18.67
N ILE A 180 -4.53 -14.00 18.26
CA ILE A 180 -3.38 -14.02 19.18
C ILE A 180 -3.28 -12.75 20.04
N SER A 181 -4.00 -11.69 19.68
CA SER A 181 -3.96 -10.39 20.35
C SER A 181 -4.87 -10.29 21.57
N ALA A 182 -5.62 -11.34 21.92
CA ALA A 182 -6.68 -11.28 22.94
C ALA A 182 -6.21 -10.82 24.33
N ALA A 183 -4.93 -11.05 24.69
CA ALA A 183 -4.36 -10.66 25.97
C ALA A 183 -3.92 -9.19 26.06
N TRP A 184 -3.90 -8.45 24.93
CA TRP A 184 -3.27 -7.13 24.83
C TRP A 184 -4.32 -6.04 24.59
N SER A 185 -4.51 -5.16 25.56
CA SER A 185 -5.57 -4.15 25.51
C SER A 185 -5.37 -3.15 24.38
N LYS A 186 -4.11 -2.84 24.02
CA LYS A 186 -3.77 -1.90 22.95
C LYS A 186 -3.87 -2.51 21.56
N ALA A 187 -3.86 -3.85 21.45
CA ALA A 187 -3.89 -4.51 20.15
C ALA A 187 -5.21 -4.32 19.41
N LEU A 188 -6.34 -4.20 20.11
CA LEU A 188 -7.63 -3.89 19.48
C LEU A 188 -7.61 -2.53 18.77
N HIS A 189 -6.96 -1.54 19.37
CA HIS A 189 -6.83 -0.22 18.74
C HIS A 189 -5.98 -0.28 17.47
N LEU A 190 -4.85 -1.00 17.50
CA LEU A 190 -4.01 -1.23 16.33
C LEU A 190 -4.79 -1.93 15.20
N ILE A 191 -5.51 -3.01 15.51
CA ILE A 191 -6.32 -3.74 14.52
C ILE A 191 -7.37 -2.82 13.88
N HIS A 192 -8.06 -2.02 14.68
CA HIS A 192 -9.05 -1.08 14.17
C HIS A 192 -8.43 -0.03 13.22
N ARG A 193 -7.22 0.48 13.54
CA ARG A 193 -6.51 1.40 12.65
C ARG A 193 -6.03 0.72 11.37
N LEU A 194 -5.59 -0.54 11.44
CA LEU A 194 -5.19 -1.30 10.26
C LEU A 194 -6.33 -1.52 9.27
N GLU A 195 -7.56 -1.70 9.76
CA GLU A 195 -8.74 -1.87 8.92
C GLU A 195 -9.07 -0.61 8.08
N GLN A 196 -8.60 0.57 8.51
CA GLN A 196 -8.78 1.86 7.81
C GLN A 196 -7.78 2.07 6.66
N LEU A 197 -6.70 1.30 6.60
CA LEU A 197 -5.75 1.33 5.48
C LEU A 197 -6.28 0.51 4.31
N ASP A 198 -6.20 1.04 3.09
CA ASP A 198 -6.68 0.35 1.89
C ASP A 198 -8.12 -0.15 2.09
N ASP A 199 -8.97 0.72 2.64
CA ASP A 199 -10.39 0.46 2.85
C ASP A 199 -11.18 0.59 1.54
N GLU A 200 -12.44 0.18 1.58
CA GLU A 200 -13.28 0.19 0.39
C GLU A 200 -13.47 1.60 -0.19
N ASN A 201 -13.60 2.61 0.68
CA ASN A 201 -13.75 4.01 0.25
C ASN A 201 -12.49 4.49 -0.50
N HIS A 202 -11.30 4.17 0.02
CA HIS A 202 -10.05 4.49 -0.64
C HIS A 202 -9.93 3.77 -1.99
N ARG A 203 -10.28 2.48 -2.07
CA ARG A 203 -10.25 1.74 -3.35
C ARG A 203 -11.20 2.35 -4.38
N ILE A 204 -12.43 2.68 -3.99
CA ILE A 204 -13.38 3.34 -4.89
C ILE A 204 -12.81 4.69 -5.36
N ALA A 205 -12.33 5.52 -4.44
CA ALA A 205 -11.82 6.85 -4.76
C ALA A 205 -10.53 6.81 -5.61
N SER A 206 -9.68 5.81 -5.38
CA SER A 206 -8.49 5.54 -6.19
C SER A 206 -8.79 4.76 -7.48
N ARG A 207 -10.04 4.41 -7.78
CA ARG A 207 -10.42 3.56 -8.93
C ARG A 207 -9.70 2.21 -8.94
N ASP A 208 -9.47 1.67 -7.75
CA ASP A 208 -8.77 0.42 -7.48
C ASP A 208 -7.36 0.39 -8.10
N TRP A 209 -6.69 1.55 -8.11
CA TRP A 209 -5.47 1.80 -8.87
C TRP A 209 -4.41 0.72 -8.67
N ARG A 210 -4.15 0.35 -7.41
CA ARG A 210 -3.12 -0.65 -7.04
C ARG A 210 -3.42 -2.03 -7.61
N ASN A 211 -4.69 -2.44 -7.61
CA ASN A 211 -5.09 -3.74 -8.13
C ASN A 211 -5.01 -3.75 -9.66
N GLU A 212 -5.46 -2.67 -10.29
CA GLU A 212 -5.35 -2.50 -11.74
C GLU A 212 -3.88 -2.41 -12.18
N SER A 213 -3.01 -1.69 -11.49
CA SER A 213 -1.58 -1.61 -11.83
C SER A 213 -0.85 -2.95 -11.71
N ALA A 214 -1.38 -3.88 -10.90
CA ALA A 214 -0.81 -5.22 -10.73
C ALA A 214 -1.35 -6.25 -11.74
N HIS A 215 -2.57 -6.04 -12.27
CA HIS A 215 -3.29 -7.06 -13.04
C HIS A 215 -3.82 -6.58 -14.40
N SER A 216 -3.67 -5.31 -14.73
CA SER A 216 -4.31 -4.62 -15.84
C SER A 216 -3.58 -3.29 -16.13
N ILE A 217 -4.29 -2.33 -16.74
CA ILE A 217 -3.84 -0.94 -16.95
C ILE A 217 -4.60 -0.05 -15.97
N PRO A 218 -3.96 0.65 -15.03
CA PRO A 218 -4.66 1.52 -14.09
C PRO A 218 -5.17 2.79 -14.77
N SER A 219 -6.05 3.55 -14.12
CA SER A 219 -6.34 4.92 -14.58
C SER A 219 -5.06 5.75 -14.59
N HIS A 220 -4.84 6.52 -15.66
CA HIS A 220 -3.78 7.53 -15.67
C HIS A 220 -4.01 8.57 -14.56
N ILE A 221 -2.95 9.28 -14.18
CA ILE A 221 -3.09 10.48 -13.36
C ILE A 221 -3.08 11.70 -14.29
N ASN A 222 -4.00 12.62 -14.03
CA ASN A 222 -4.20 13.91 -14.70
C ASN A 222 -4.72 13.86 -16.15
N VAL A 223 -4.09 13.09 -17.04
CA VAL A 223 -4.39 13.16 -18.49
C VAL A 223 -4.77 11.80 -19.07
N GLY A 224 -5.68 11.81 -20.02
CA GLY A 224 -6.05 10.66 -20.84
C GLY A 224 -7.13 9.78 -20.23
N MET A 225 -7.37 8.66 -20.90
CA MET A 225 -8.39 7.68 -20.53
C MET A 225 -7.85 6.27 -20.80
N THR A 226 -8.10 5.35 -19.89
CA THR A 226 -7.75 3.93 -20.07
C THR A 226 -8.99 3.09 -20.35
N HIS A 227 -8.83 1.86 -20.82
CA HIS A 227 -9.95 0.93 -21.08
C HIS A 227 -11.04 1.45 -22.02
N LEU A 228 -10.69 2.29 -23.01
CA LEU A 228 -11.62 2.93 -23.96
C LEU A 228 -12.72 1.98 -24.46
N TRP A 229 -12.34 0.74 -24.73
CA TRP A 229 -13.21 -0.37 -25.06
C TRP A 229 -13.27 -1.38 -23.92
N ARG A 230 -14.47 -1.65 -23.40
CA ARG A 230 -14.71 -2.72 -22.44
C ARG A 230 -15.35 -3.90 -23.12
N ARG A 231 -14.70 -5.05 -23.03
CA ARG A 231 -15.26 -6.33 -23.48
C ARG A 231 -15.92 -7.03 -22.30
N SER A 232 -17.22 -7.32 -22.40
CA SER A 232 -17.98 -8.03 -21.37
C SER A 232 -18.57 -9.33 -21.93
N ILE A 233 -18.73 -10.32 -21.05
CA ILE A 233 -19.51 -11.53 -21.35
C ILE A 233 -20.90 -11.30 -20.77
N CYS A 234 -21.91 -11.31 -21.62
CA CYS A 234 -23.31 -11.13 -21.24
C CYS A 234 -24.16 -12.30 -21.77
N PHE A 235 -25.40 -12.40 -21.30
CA PHE A 235 -26.35 -13.31 -21.92
C PHE A 235 -26.68 -12.85 -23.33
N ARG A 236 -26.80 -13.80 -24.27
CA ARG A 236 -27.11 -13.50 -25.67
C ARG A 236 -28.46 -12.79 -25.74
N GLN A 237 -28.48 -11.64 -26.40
CA GLN A 237 -29.72 -10.94 -26.73
C GLN A 237 -30.03 -11.12 -28.21
N GLU A 238 -31.26 -11.50 -28.51
CA GLU A 238 -31.77 -11.62 -29.89
C GLU A 238 -32.95 -10.66 -30.05
N LEU A 239 -33.03 -10.01 -31.21
CA LEU A 239 -34.15 -9.15 -31.54
C LEU A 239 -35.30 -10.03 -32.05
N VAL A 240 -36.42 -10.04 -31.34
CA VAL A 240 -37.59 -10.87 -31.64
C VAL A 240 -38.78 -9.99 -32.01
N ASP A 241 -39.35 -10.25 -33.18
CA ASP A 241 -40.54 -9.57 -33.68
C ASP A 241 -41.75 -9.86 -32.79
N GLN A 242 -42.55 -8.82 -32.56
CA GLN A 242 -43.77 -8.86 -31.75
C GLN A 242 -45.01 -8.83 -32.65
N PRO A 243 -46.16 -9.37 -32.18
CA PRO A 243 -47.39 -9.39 -32.96
C PRO A 243 -47.93 -8.00 -33.37
N ASP A 244 -47.51 -6.94 -32.70
CA ASP A 244 -47.88 -5.55 -32.99
C ASP A 244 -46.97 -4.87 -34.03
N GLY A 245 -46.05 -5.63 -34.65
CA GLY A 245 -45.09 -5.14 -35.63
C GLY A 245 -43.88 -4.42 -35.03
N ARG A 246 -43.75 -4.39 -33.70
CA ARG A 246 -42.53 -3.92 -33.02
C ARG A 246 -41.54 -5.06 -32.85
N ALA A 247 -40.32 -4.74 -32.45
CA ALA A 247 -39.32 -5.73 -32.07
C ALA A 247 -38.80 -5.45 -30.66
N ARG A 248 -38.42 -6.50 -29.92
CA ARG A 248 -37.83 -6.39 -28.58
C ARG A 248 -36.61 -7.30 -28.45
N PHE A 249 -35.67 -6.93 -27.60
CA PHE A 249 -34.60 -7.84 -27.22
C PHE A 249 -35.11 -8.89 -26.25
N GLU A 250 -34.94 -10.16 -26.58
CA GLU A 250 -35.10 -11.30 -25.67
C GLU A 250 -33.73 -11.80 -25.21
N THR A 251 -33.61 -12.10 -23.91
CA THR A 251 -32.35 -12.55 -23.30
C THR A 251 -32.36 -14.06 -23.14
N HIS A 252 -31.40 -14.74 -23.76
CA HIS A 252 -31.19 -16.19 -23.65
C HIS A 252 -30.24 -16.50 -22.48
N LYS A 253 -30.79 -16.94 -21.34
CA LYS A 253 -30.01 -17.20 -20.11
C LYS A 253 -29.10 -18.45 -20.20
N ASP A 254 -29.26 -19.26 -21.22
CA ASP A 254 -28.47 -20.46 -21.51
C ASP A 254 -27.33 -20.20 -22.50
N LYS A 255 -27.27 -19.01 -23.10
CA LYS A 255 -26.29 -18.65 -24.13
C LYS A 255 -25.55 -17.37 -23.74
N PHE A 256 -24.26 -17.34 -24.04
CA PHE A 256 -23.42 -16.17 -23.81
C PHE A 256 -23.06 -15.50 -25.13
N SER A 257 -22.95 -14.18 -25.10
CA SER A 257 -22.36 -13.38 -26.17
C SER A 257 -21.28 -12.47 -25.60
N VAL A 258 -20.43 -11.97 -26.50
CA VAL A 258 -19.47 -10.92 -26.19
C VAL A 258 -20.12 -9.58 -26.55
N ALA A 259 -20.17 -8.66 -25.60
CA ALA A 259 -20.53 -7.27 -25.85
C ALA A 259 -19.29 -6.38 -25.74
N TYR A 260 -19.31 -5.29 -26.50
CA TYR A 260 -18.30 -4.24 -26.46
C TYR A 260 -18.99 -2.94 -26.10
N ASP A 261 -18.54 -2.34 -25.00
CA ASP A 261 -18.99 -1.02 -24.56
C ASP A 261 -17.86 -0.01 -24.76
N TYR A 262 -18.24 1.21 -25.12
CA TYR A 262 -17.36 2.35 -25.23
C TYR A 262 -17.53 3.23 -23.99
N GLY A 263 -16.44 3.78 -23.44
CA GLY A 263 -16.53 4.76 -22.36
C GLY A 263 -15.35 4.85 -21.41
N GLY A 264 -14.40 3.91 -21.45
CA GLY A 264 -13.15 4.03 -20.71
C GLY A 264 -13.25 4.21 -19.19
N ARG A 265 -12.12 4.58 -18.59
CA ARG A 265 -11.99 5.16 -17.26
C ARG A 265 -11.14 6.41 -17.39
N ASP A 266 -11.68 7.54 -16.95
CA ASP A 266 -10.95 8.81 -16.97
C ASP A 266 -9.63 8.73 -16.19
N ALA A 267 -8.79 9.75 -16.35
CA ALA A 267 -7.68 10.01 -15.47
C ALA A 267 -8.16 10.48 -14.08
N ILE A 268 -7.38 10.17 -13.05
CA ILE A 268 -7.60 10.69 -11.69
C ILE A 268 -6.87 12.05 -11.63
N PRO A 269 -7.55 13.17 -11.28
CA PRO A 269 -6.86 14.46 -11.18
C PRO A 269 -5.70 14.39 -10.20
N TYR A 270 -4.58 15.06 -10.53
CA TYR A 270 -3.36 14.95 -9.74
C TYR A 270 -3.53 15.41 -8.29
N ALA A 271 -4.27 16.50 -8.07
CA ALA A 271 -4.61 16.97 -6.73
C ALA A 271 -5.40 15.91 -5.94
N THR A 272 -6.39 15.27 -6.57
CA THR A 272 -7.14 14.16 -5.95
C THR A 272 -6.23 12.98 -5.61
N ALA A 273 -5.32 12.61 -6.50
CA ALA A 273 -4.35 11.56 -6.25
C ALA A 273 -3.43 11.88 -5.06
N SER A 274 -3.03 13.15 -4.92
CA SER A 274 -2.21 13.64 -3.82
C SER A 274 -2.97 13.62 -2.49
N ASP A 275 -4.21 14.09 -2.48
CA ASP A 275 -5.08 14.10 -1.30
C ASP A 275 -5.38 12.69 -0.79
N LEU A 276 -5.67 11.76 -1.71
CA LEU A 276 -5.92 10.36 -1.36
C LEU A 276 -4.70 9.70 -0.70
N ASN A 277 -3.51 9.99 -1.21
CA ASN A 277 -2.26 9.47 -0.64
C ASN A 277 -1.95 10.10 0.72
N LEU A 278 -2.10 11.42 0.85
CA LEU A 278 -1.89 12.12 2.13
C LEU A 278 -2.87 11.62 3.19
N HIS A 279 -4.13 11.36 2.83
CA HIS A 279 -5.10 10.78 3.74
C HIS A 279 -4.66 9.40 4.24
N GLN A 280 -4.29 8.48 3.35
CA GLN A 280 -3.82 7.14 3.75
C GLN A 280 -2.50 7.18 4.53
N LEU A 281 -1.61 8.13 4.25
CA LEU A 281 -0.39 8.35 5.03
C LEU A 281 -0.71 8.78 6.47
N ARG A 282 -1.72 9.64 6.66
CA ARG A 282 -2.21 10.03 8.01
C ARG A 282 -2.79 8.84 8.76
N VAL A 283 -3.54 7.97 8.07
CA VAL A 283 -4.03 6.71 8.66
C VAL A 283 -2.84 5.81 9.05
N ALA A 284 -1.82 5.70 8.19
CA ALA A 284 -0.61 4.92 8.48
C ALA A 284 0.16 5.46 9.69
N ARG A 285 0.23 6.78 9.87
CA ARG A 285 0.80 7.41 11.08
C ARG A 285 0.03 6.99 12.33
N ASP A 286 -1.31 7.03 12.27
CA ASP A 286 -2.15 6.62 13.39
C ASP A 286 -1.99 5.12 13.71
N VAL A 287 -1.74 4.27 12.69
CA VAL A 287 -1.34 2.87 12.84
C VAL A 287 0.01 2.75 13.56
N MET A 288 1.02 3.56 13.18
CA MET A 288 2.32 3.56 13.85
C MET A 288 2.20 3.95 15.32
N HIS A 289 1.41 4.97 15.66
CA HIS A 289 1.17 5.35 17.04
C HIS A 289 0.44 4.27 17.84
N ALA A 290 -0.55 3.60 17.24
CA ALA A 290 -1.24 2.48 17.89
C ALA A 290 -0.30 1.29 18.11
N CYS A 291 0.61 1.05 17.18
CA CYS A 291 1.65 0.04 17.27
C CYS A 291 2.64 0.36 18.41
N ASP A 292 3.12 1.59 18.49
CA ASP A 292 4.02 2.05 19.56
C ASP A 292 3.39 1.87 20.95
N ALA A 293 2.09 2.19 21.09
CA ALA A 293 1.36 1.97 22.34
C ALA A 293 1.25 0.48 22.73
N LEU A 294 1.12 -0.42 21.74
CA LEU A 294 1.15 -1.86 21.96
C LEU A 294 2.53 -2.34 22.39
N ILE A 295 3.60 -1.83 21.78
CA ILE A 295 4.98 -2.15 22.19
C ILE A 295 5.20 -1.71 23.64
N ASP A 296 4.73 -0.52 24.03
CA ASP A 296 4.85 -0.04 25.41
C ASP A 296 4.14 -0.98 26.40
N GLU A 297 2.92 -1.43 26.10
CA GLU A 297 2.19 -2.42 26.90
C GLU A 297 2.97 -3.74 27.01
N ILE A 298 3.46 -4.26 25.89
CA ILE A 298 4.24 -5.51 25.84
C ILE A 298 5.50 -5.42 26.70
N CYS A 299 6.29 -4.37 26.53
CA CYS A 299 7.54 -4.19 27.25
C CYS A 299 7.31 -3.99 28.75
N GLN A 300 6.20 -3.36 29.16
CA GLN A 300 5.80 -3.24 30.56
C GLN A 300 5.43 -4.60 31.18
N VAL A 301 4.72 -5.47 30.46
CA VAL A 301 4.26 -6.77 30.96
C VAL A 301 5.37 -7.82 30.97
N VAL A 302 6.11 -7.94 29.86
CA VAL A 302 7.19 -8.93 29.71
C VAL A 302 8.40 -8.59 30.58
N GLY A 303 8.64 -7.29 30.79
CA GLY A 303 9.76 -6.79 31.57
C GLY A 303 11.11 -6.92 30.86
N PRO A 304 12.18 -6.41 31.49
CA PRO A 304 13.51 -6.40 30.91
C PRO A 304 14.09 -7.81 30.80
N ARG A 305 14.95 -8.00 29.81
CA ARG A 305 15.79 -9.18 29.69
C ARG A 305 16.60 -9.31 30.98
N LYS A 306 16.36 -10.36 31.76
CA LYS A 306 17.28 -10.72 32.85
C LYS A 306 18.59 -11.08 32.18
N ASP A 307 19.61 -10.23 32.34
CA ASP A 307 20.96 -10.58 31.96
C ASP A 307 21.29 -11.90 32.62
N ALA A 308 21.49 -12.93 31.81
CA ALA A 308 22.19 -14.11 32.30
C ALA A 308 23.57 -13.58 32.65
N SER A 309 23.84 -13.45 33.95
CA SER A 309 25.19 -13.52 34.48
C SER A 309 25.77 -14.83 33.96
N ILE A 310 26.42 -14.77 32.79
CA ILE A 310 27.36 -15.77 32.37
C ILE A 310 28.53 -15.59 33.34
N GLU A 311 28.46 -16.29 34.46
CA GLU A 311 29.68 -16.64 35.19
C GLU A 311 30.56 -17.41 34.18
N LEU A 312 31.61 -16.72 33.72
CA LEU A 312 32.72 -17.32 32.99
C LEU A 312 33.49 -18.27 33.92
#